data_AF-A0A077MDX8-F1
#
_entry.id   AF-A0A077MDX8-F1
#
_cell.length_a   1.000
_cell.length_b   1.000
_cell.length_c   1.000
_cell.angle_alpha   90.00
_cell.angle_beta   90.00
_cell.angle_gamma   90.00
#
_symmetry.space_group_name_H-M   'P 1'
#
loop_
_entity.id
_entity.type
_entity.pdbx_description
1 polymer ?
#
loop_
_entity_poly.entity_id
_entity_poly.type
_entity_poly.pdbx_seq_one_letter_code
_entity_poly.pdbx_strand_id
1 'polypeptide(L)'
;MPADIDRLQAARPSRVADRIAIATDPGIVVGALVAFVAAWATRAVGPTLEWSAATIAFCVLLPYAALALLLRSGRVSDRQIVRREQRLVPGLAALACLVAGLVALRFLGAPRDLIVLMVANVAGLVTLLTISRWWKISLHTAVISGAVTIVGEVVGWPWGLALTPLVAVVGWARWRAGRHTVPQVVAGAAVGALVSGLVFGLGTRDPVPSWRAVPVSLPGPVTAMAPLGDRLLLGTYAVAARPRVGLHLLDPARPATLTAVPLAPNSPYAYEGSWRFLATDGPRVLGVAGVVGGAHGNVRWTIWHGDTGGATGDGAGGAAGGDPGGVTETEQPFFTFGGYDMGSLTGAGMVGGREVIFGSWKSASSGLDIATWQAGGTEGPATQWSRTQSPPAALTSTPSELVSAVAAIPDGSGSTILLGSTTRLGNGAVTTVPSIWTAESARVWTRHDLPRPAGLDGLAWVEAGMCSPRGTATAPRCLLAGRVGDRLTVWTWDGAAPKGAAAHLQPGPGRLVTLADADRIVGVSLAGRRAWIALAHTTAGASSHPQARAGEPAGEVVTARHTDGDGGWSVAPAPGGTPTALATVGNRVYLATDGPAGPRLWAMG
;
A
#
# COMPACT_ATOMS: atom_id res chain seq x y z
N MET A 1 54.20 -2.24 11.89
CA MET A 1 54.21 -1.72 10.50
C MET A 1 55.24 -2.34 9.57
N PRO A 2 56.44 -2.77 10.02
CA PRO A 2 57.39 -3.49 9.16
C PRO A 2 56.78 -4.76 8.53
N ALA A 3 56.10 -5.58 9.34
CA ALA A 3 55.55 -6.88 8.95
C ALA A 3 54.51 -6.89 7.81
N ASP A 4 53.86 -5.77 7.48
CA ASP A 4 52.93 -5.70 6.34
C ASP A 4 53.64 -5.38 5.03
N ILE A 5 54.72 -4.61 5.07
CA ILE A 5 55.56 -4.31 3.91
C ILE A 5 56.42 -5.53 3.58
N ASP A 6 56.98 -6.19 4.61
CA ASP A 6 57.75 -7.42 4.44
C ASP A 6 56.91 -8.53 3.79
N ARG A 7 55.64 -8.67 4.21
CA ARG A 7 54.70 -9.64 3.60
C ARG A 7 54.37 -9.31 2.15
N LEU A 8 54.22 -8.02 1.83
CA LEU A 8 53.97 -7.55 0.47
C LEU A 8 55.17 -7.86 -0.43
N GLN A 9 56.39 -7.63 0.06
CA GLN A 9 57.64 -7.89 -0.67
C GLN A 9 57.93 -9.39 -0.84
N ALA A 10 57.57 -10.21 0.15
CA ALA A 10 57.74 -11.67 0.10
C ALA A 10 56.67 -12.40 -0.74
N ALA A 11 55.59 -11.71 -1.16
CA ALA A 11 54.50 -12.34 -1.89
C ALA A 11 54.90 -12.70 -3.33
N ARG A 12 54.55 -13.92 -3.77
CA ARG A 12 54.76 -14.36 -5.16
C ARG A 12 53.68 -13.76 -6.08
N PRO A 13 54.02 -13.19 -7.25
CA PRO A 13 53.05 -12.66 -8.21
C PRO A 13 52.00 -13.69 -8.62
N SER A 14 50.74 -13.28 -8.77
CA SER A 14 49.65 -14.14 -9.22
C SER A 14 48.64 -13.37 -10.07
N ARG A 15 48.65 -13.62 -11.38
CA ARG A 15 47.71 -13.00 -12.34
C ARG A 15 46.24 -13.28 -11.99
N VAL A 16 45.96 -14.45 -11.40
CA VAL A 16 44.61 -14.83 -10.97
C VAL A 16 44.16 -13.98 -9.78
N ALA A 17 45.00 -13.85 -8.75
CA ALA A 17 44.70 -13.01 -7.59
C ALA A 17 44.54 -11.54 -7.99
N ASP A 18 45.34 -11.05 -8.92
CA ASP A 18 45.26 -9.66 -9.41
C ASP A 18 43.96 -9.41 -10.18
N ARG A 19 43.55 -10.33 -11.07
CA ARG A 19 42.27 -10.22 -11.80
C ARG A 19 41.07 -10.24 -10.85
N ILE A 20 41.08 -11.13 -9.85
CA ILE A 20 40.04 -11.17 -8.83
C ILE A 20 40.00 -9.84 -8.07
N ALA A 21 41.16 -9.31 -7.67
CA ALA A 21 41.22 -8.05 -6.93
C ALA A 21 40.71 -6.86 -7.76
N ILE A 22 40.95 -6.83 -9.07
CA ILE A 22 40.42 -5.79 -9.98
C ILE A 22 38.91 -5.93 -10.14
N ALA A 23 38.42 -7.14 -10.41
CA ALA A 23 36.99 -7.40 -10.61
C ALA A 23 36.15 -7.16 -9.34
N THR A 24 36.77 -7.32 -8.17
CA THR A 24 36.13 -7.13 -6.86
C THR A 24 36.59 -5.85 -6.17
N ASP A 25 37.06 -4.88 -6.96
CA ASP A 25 37.33 -3.53 -6.47
C ASP A 25 36.06 -2.96 -5.78
N PRO A 26 36.19 -2.33 -4.60
CA PRO A 26 35.04 -1.87 -3.83
C PRO A 26 34.04 -1.02 -4.62
N GLY A 27 34.52 -0.16 -5.53
CA GLY A 27 33.65 0.66 -6.38
C GLY A 27 32.78 -0.17 -7.31
N ILE A 28 33.30 -1.26 -7.88
CA ILE A 28 32.55 -2.16 -8.76
C ILE A 28 31.49 -2.93 -7.97
N VAL A 29 31.87 -3.50 -6.82
CA VAL A 29 30.95 -4.29 -5.98
C VAL A 29 29.84 -3.40 -5.43
N VAL A 30 30.16 -2.20 -4.93
CA VAL A 30 29.16 -1.24 -4.45
C VAL A 30 28.27 -0.76 -5.59
N GLY A 31 28.83 -0.46 -6.77
CA GLY A 31 28.03 -0.05 -7.93
C GLY A 31 27.04 -1.13 -8.38
N ALA A 32 27.49 -2.39 -8.46
CA ALA A 32 26.64 -3.52 -8.79
C ALA A 32 25.54 -3.74 -7.72
N LEU A 33 25.88 -3.64 -6.44
CA LEU A 33 24.92 -3.77 -5.35
C LEU A 33 23.87 -2.65 -5.38
N VAL A 34 24.29 -1.41 -5.64
CA VAL A 34 23.37 -0.27 -5.79
C VAL A 34 22.40 -0.49 -6.94
N ALA A 35 22.90 -0.90 -8.11
CA ALA A 35 22.04 -1.20 -9.26
C ALA A 35 21.06 -2.34 -8.95
N PHE A 36 21.53 -3.38 -8.27
CA PHE A 36 20.70 -4.49 -7.82
C PHE A 36 19.59 -4.04 -6.84
N VAL A 37 19.94 -3.29 -5.79
CA VAL A 37 18.96 -2.79 -4.80
C VAL A 37 18.00 -1.80 -5.43
N ALA A 38 18.46 -0.94 -6.34
CA ALA A 38 17.60 -0.02 -7.08
C ALA A 38 16.62 -0.77 -7.98
N ALA A 39 17.07 -1.80 -8.70
CA ALA A 39 16.20 -2.64 -9.53
C ALA A 39 15.18 -3.39 -8.67
N TRP A 40 15.61 -3.92 -7.53
CA TRP A 40 14.72 -4.59 -6.57
C TRP A 40 13.65 -3.66 -6.01
N ALA A 41 14.05 -2.45 -5.60
CA ALA A 41 13.19 -1.48 -4.96
C ALA A 41 12.25 -0.78 -5.94
N THR A 42 12.67 -0.60 -7.20
CA THR A 42 11.89 0.17 -8.19
C THR A 42 11.11 -0.70 -9.16
N ARG A 43 11.53 -1.94 -9.44
CA ARG A 43 10.89 -2.86 -10.40
C ARG A 43 10.58 -2.24 -11.78
N ALA A 44 11.26 -1.15 -12.14
CA ALA A 44 11.01 -0.36 -13.33
C ALA A 44 12.31 0.23 -13.87
N VAL A 45 12.51 0.18 -15.20
CA VAL A 45 13.80 0.52 -15.82
C VAL A 45 14.18 1.99 -15.61
N GLY A 46 13.28 2.94 -15.91
CA GLY A 46 13.56 4.39 -15.78
C GLY A 46 14.00 4.78 -14.37
N PRO A 47 13.14 4.57 -13.34
CA PRO A 47 13.52 4.84 -11.95
C PRO A 47 14.73 4.03 -11.46
N THR A 48 14.93 2.78 -11.93
CA THR A 48 16.16 2.02 -11.61
C THR A 48 17.40 2.79 -12.05
N LEU A 49 17.42 3.26 -13.30
CA LEU A 49 18.57 3.96 -13.87
C LEU A 49 18.82 5.30 -13.17
N GLU A 50 17.76 6.08 -12.93
CA GLU A 50 17.83 7.36 -12.23
C GLU A 50 18.41 7.21 -10.83
N TRP A 51 17.83 6.33 -10.01
CA TRP A 51 18.27 6.13 -8.63
C TRP A 51 19.63 5.44 -8.54
N SER A 52 19.95 4.53 -9.46
CA SER A 52 21.29 3.92 -9.53
C SER A 52 22.34 4.96 -9.88
N ALA A 53 22.11 5.78 -10.91
CA ALA A 53 23.05 6.82 -11.34
C ALA A 53 23.31 7.84 -10.22
N ALA A 54 22.24 8.35 -9.60
CA ALA A 54 22.34 9.27 -8.48
C ALA A 54 23.14 8.67 -7.31
N THR A 55 22.81 7.43 -6.91
CA THR A 55 23.47 6.76 -5.78
C THR A 55 24.94 6.45 -6.08
N ILE A 56 25.25 5.91 -7.26
CA ILE A 56 26.61 5.58 -7.72
C ILE A 56 27.48 6.84 -7.80
N ALA A 57 26.92 7.98 -8.19
CA ALA A 57 27.66 9.24 -8.20
C ALA A 57 28.24 9.57 -6.82
N PHE A 58 27.44 9.43 -5.76
CA PHE A 58 27.87 9.74 -4.38
C PHE A 58 28.70 8.64 -3.71
N CYS A 59 28.43 7.36 -3.97
CA CYS A 59 29.14 6.27 -3.29
C CYS A 59 30.35 5.72 -4.05
N VAL A 60 30.49 6.01 -5.34
CA VAL A 60 31.62 5.54 -6.17
C VAL A 60 32.32 6.71 -6.86
N LEU A 61 31.64 7.46 -7.73
CA LEU A 61 32.32 8.41 -8.62
C LEU A 61 33.00 9.57 -7.86
N LEU A 62 32.26 10.24 -6.97
CA LEU A 62 32.79 11.37 -6.18
C LEU A 62 33.92 10.94 -5.22
N PRO A 63 33.80 9.84 -4.44
CA PRO A 63 34.90 9.32 -3.65
C PRO A 63 36.17 9.00 -4.46
N TYR A 64 36.02 8.38 -5.64
CA TYR A 64 37.17 8.06 -6.50
C TYR A 64 37.78 9.32 -7.13
N ALA A 65 36.96 10.31 -7.48
CA ALA A 65 37.44 11.62 -7.95
C ALA A 65 38.23 12.34 -6.84
N ALA A 66 37.72 12.35 -5.60
CA ALA A 66 38.42 12.90 -4.45
C ALA A 66 39.76 12.19 -4.20
N LEU A 67 39.79 10.85 -4.29
CA LEU A 67 41.02 10.07 -4.19
C LEU A 67 42.02 10.43 -5.31
N ALA A 68 41.56 10.59 -6.56
CA ALA A 68 42.40 10.98 -7.68
C ALA A 68 43.03 12.37 -7.50
N LEU A 69 42.27 13.33 -6.96
CA LEU A 69 42.78 14.65 -6.61
C LEU A 69 43.82 14.59 -5.49
N LEU A 70 43.58 13.77 -4.46
CA LEU A 70 44.54 13.56 -3.37
C LEU A 70 45.84 12.92 -3.85
N LEU A 71 45.77 11.97 -4.79
CA LEU A 71 46.94 11.38 -5.45
C LEU A 71 47.71 12.42 -6.25
N ARG A 72 47.02 13.25 -7.05
CA ARG A 72 47.64 14.35 -7.82
C ARG A 72 48.32 15.39 -6.93
N SER A 73 47.76 15.65 -5.75
CA SER A 73 48.31 16.60 -4.78
C SER A 73 49.47 16.03 -3.93
N GLY A 74 49.87 14.77 -4.15
CA GLY A 74 50.95 14.12 -3.38
C GLY A 74 50.60 13.77 -1.93
N ARG A 75 49.36 14.02 -1.48
CA ARG A 75 48.89 13.70 -0.11
C ARG A 75 48.72 12.21 0.15
N VAL A 76 48.64 11.39 -0.90
CA VAL A 76 48.52 9.93 -0.86
C VAL A 76 49.53 9.32 -1.82
N SER A 77 50.25 8.27 -1.41
CA SER A 77 51.34 7.69 -2.21
C SER A 77 50.89 6.61 -3.20
N ASP A 78 49.74 5.98 -2.97
CA ASP A 78 49.27 4.87 -3.80
C ASP A 78 47.73 4.71 -3.78
N ARG A 79 47.14 4.27 -4.88
CA ARG A 79 45.67 4.09 -5.03
C ARG A 79 45.07 3.10 -4.03
N GLN A 80 45.86 2.14 -3.52
CA GLN A 80 45.39 1.11 -2.60
C GLN A 80 45.64 1.46 -1.13
N ILE A 81 46.16 2.68 -0.86
CA ILE A 81 46.45 3.27 0.44
C ILE A 81 47.04 2.23 1.39
N VAL A 82 48.22 1.72 1.00
CA VAL A 82 48.92 0.66 1.76
C VAL A 82 49.32 1.17 3.16
N ARG A 83 49.70 2.45 3.26
CA ARG A 83 50.07 3.13 4.50
C ARG A 83 48.84 3.56 5.29
N ARG A 84 48.75 3.13 6.55
CA ARG A 84 47.57 3.36 7.41
C ARG A 84 47.37 4.84 7.71
N GLU A 85 48.47 5.58 7.86
CA GLU A 85 48.52 7.02 8.15
C GLU A 85 47.79 7.83 7.08
N GLN A 86 47.82 7.37 5.83
CA GLN A 86 47.22 8.06 4.68
C GLN A 86 45.74 7.72 4.48
N ARG A 87 45.14 6.87 5.33
CA ARG A 87 43.74 6.41 5.16
C ARG A 87 42.70 7.39 5.67
N LEU A 88 43.06 8.24 6.63
CA LEU A 88 42.10 9.11 7.28
C LEU A 88 41.54 10.17 6.32
N VAL A 89 42.40 10.84 5.56
CA VAL A 89 41.99 11.94 4.67
C VAL A 89 41.09 11.45 3.52
N PRO A 90 41.46 10.42 2.74
CA PRO A 90 40.56 9.86 1.72
C PRO A 90 39.28 9.28 2.31
N GLY A 91 39.38 8.67 3.50
CA GLY A 91 38.24 8.13 4.23
C GLY A 91 37.22 9.20 4.62
N LEU A 92 37.68 10.34 5.15
CA LEU A 92 36.82 11.47 5.50
C LEU A 92 36.20 12.12 4.27
N ALA A 93 36.94 12.22 3.15
CA ALA A 93 36.40 12.71 1.89
C ALA A 93 35.28 11.78 1.36
N ALA A 94 35.50 10.46 1.37
CA ALA A 94 34.48 9.49 1.00
C ALA A 94 33.26 9.56 1.93
N LEU A 95 33.48 9.71 3.25
CA LEU A 95 32.39 9.86 4.22
C LEU A 95 31.54 11.11 3.96
N ALA A 96 32.18 12.24 3.63
CA ALA A 96 31.48 13.46 3.26
C ALA A 96 30.61 13.27 2.01
N CYS A 97 31.13 12.59 0.98
CA CYS A 97 30.37 12.24 -0.23
C CYS A 97 29.15 11.35 0.09
N LEU A 98 29.33 10.32 0.94
CA LEU A 98 28.23 9.43 1.33
C LEU A 98 27.15 10.15 2.15
N VAL A 99 27.53 11.03 3.09
CA VAL A 99 26.59 11.82 3.89
C VAL A 99 25.83 12.82 3.01
N ALA A 100 26.52 13.52 2.10
CA ALA A 100 25.88 14.41 1.14
C ALA A 100 24.88 13.65 0.23
N GLY A 101 25.27 12.47 -0.24
CA GLY A 101 24.40 11.59 -1.03
C GLY A 101 23.18 11.11 -0.25
N LEU A 102 23.35 10.70 1.02
CA LEU A 102 22.26 10.31 1.90
C LEU A 102 21.22 11.43 2.05
N VAL A 103 21.69 12.65 2.32
CA VAL A 103 20.83 13.83 2.47
C VAL A 103 20.11 14.13 1.15
N ALA A 104 20.83 14.16 0.02
CA ALA A 104 20.24 14.41 -1.29
C ALA A 104 19.18 13.36 -1.66
N LEU A 105 19.49 12.06 -1.52
CA LEU A 105 18.54 10.98 -1.81
C LEU A 105 17.30 11.07 -0.91
N ARG A 106 17.45 11.46 0.35
CA ARG A 106 16.32 11.62 1.28
C ARG A 106 15.39 12.75 0.84
N PHE A 107 15.93 13.88 0.43
CA PHE A 107 15.14 15.02 -0.06
C PHE A 107 14.48 14.76 -1.41
N LEU A 108 15.14 14.00 -2.29
CA LEU A 108 14.59 13.64 -3.60
C LEU A 108 13.53 12.53 -3.54
N GLY A 109 13.30 11.93 -2.37
CA GLY A 109 12.30 10.87 -2.20
C GLY A 109 12.76 9.50 -2.71
N ALA A 110 14.05 9.18 -2.59
CA ALA A 110 14.58 7.89 -3.00
C ALA A 110 13.92 6.71 -2.27
N PRO A 111 13.83 5.52 -2.90
CA PRO A 111 13.35 4.31 -2.26
C PRO A 111 14.06 4.05 -0.92
N ARG A 112 13.29 3.67 0.12
CA ARG A 112 13.80 3.43 1.48
C ARG A 112 14.99 2.47 1.49
N ASP A 113 14.95 1.41 0.67
CA ASP A 113 16.00 0.41 0.58
C ASP A 113 17.36 1.03 0.18
N LEU A 114 17.35 2.04 -0.71
CA LEU A 114 18.56 2.78 -1.11
C LEU A 114 19.04 3.76 -0.04
N ILE A 115 18.11 4.41 0.67
CA ILE A 115 18.45 5.26 1.83
C ILE A 115 19.15 4.41 2.89
N VAL A 116 18.58 3.25 3.23
CA VAL A 116 19.15 2.33 4.22
C VAL A 116 20.47 1.76 3.75
N LEU A 117 20.62 1.43 2.46
CA LEU A 117 21.91 1.05 1.87
C LEU A 117 22.97 2.13 2.06
N MET A 118 22.61 3.41 1.86
CA MET A 118 23.53 4.52 2.08
C MET A 118 23.91 4.68 3.55
N VAL A 119 22.95 4.51 4.48
CA VAL A 119 23.23 4.48 5.92
C VAL A 119 24.18 3.32 6.26
N ALA A 120 24.00 2.13 5.66
CA ALA A 120 24.88 0.99 5.85
C ALA A 120 26.30 1.26 5.32
N ASN A 121 26.44 1.94 4.18
CA ASN A 121 27.74 2.37 3.63
C ASN A 121 28.43 3.38 4.56
N VAL A 122 27.69 4.37 5.09
CA VAL A 122 28.21 5.33 6.08
C VAL A 122 28.67 4.62 7.35
N ALA A 123 27.83 3.78 7.94
CA ALA A 123 28.14 3.03 9.15
C ALA A 123 29.34 2.09 8.96
N GLY A 124 29.40 1.39 7.81
CA GLY A 124 30.51 0.53 7.43
C GLY A 124 31.82 1.32 7.31
N LEU A 125 31.81 2.45 6.62
CA LEU A 125 33.01 3.28 6.46
C LEU A 125 33.47 3.86 7.81
N VAL A 126 32.57 4.38 8.64
CA VAL A 126 32.90 4.88 9.99
C VAL A 126 33.52 3.77 10.84
N THR A 127 32.95 2.57 10.81
CA THR A 127 33.45 1.40 11.55
C THR A 127 34.86 1.03 11.06
N LEU A 128 35.07 0.96 9.74
CA LEU A 128 36.37 0.62 9.17
C LEU A 128 37.44 1.68 9.44
N LEU A 129 37.11 2.98 9.37
CA LEU A 129 38.03 4.06 9.71
C LEU A 129 38.40 4.04 11.19
N THR A 130 37.44 3.72 12.06
CA THR A 130 37.65 3.61 13.51
C THR A 130 38.59 2.44 13.83
N ILE A 131 38.28 1.23 13.36
CA ILE A 131 39.15 0.05 13.55
C ILE A 131 40.54 0.29 12.95
N SER A 132 40.60 0.91 11.76
CA SER A 132 41.85 1.21 11.06
C SER A 132 42.77 2.19 11.80
N ARG A 133 42.35 2.81 12.92
CA ARG A 133 43.28 3.55 13.79
C ARG A 133 44.24 2.64 14.55
N TRP A 134 43.79 1.46 14.94
CA TRP A 134 44.57 0.53 15.76
C TRP A 134 45.00 -0.71 14.98
N TRP A 135 44.20 -1.20 14.03
CA TRP A 135 44.46 -2.45 13.31
C TRP A 135 44.05 -2.41 11.83
N LYS A 136 44.93 -2.87 10.94
CA LYS A 136 44.73 -2.82 9.47
C LYS A 136 43.77 -3.93 9.01
N ILE A 137 42.51 -3.60 8.83
CA ILE A 137 41.48 -4.52 8.33
C ILE A 137 41.32 -4.45 6.80
N SER A 138 40.77 -5.49 6.18
CA SER A 138 40.55 -5.57 4.73
C SER A 138 39.20 -4.98 4.30
N LEU A 139 39.22 -3.84 3.61
CA LEU A 139 38.03 -3.20 3.03
C LEU A 139 37.35 -4.09 1.96
N HIS A 140 38.12 -4.80 1.14
CA HIS A 140 37.55 -5.62 0.05
C HIS A 140 36.70 -6.76 0.62
N THR A 141 37.17 -7.40 1.69
CA THR A 141 36.44 -8.50 2.34
C THR A 141 35.23 -7.99 3.12
N ALA A 142 35.32 -6.79 3.71
CA ALA A 142 34.16 -6.13 4.32
C ALA A 142 33.07 -5.80 3.29
N VAL A 143 33.44 -5.20 2.14
CA VAL A 143 32.48 -4.81 1.10
C VAL A 143 31.80 -6.03 0.47
N ILE A 144 32.56 -7.07 0.09
CA ILE A 144 31.94 -8.26 -0.53
C ILE A 144 31.05 -9.01 0.48
N SER A 145 31.48 -9.14 1.74
CA SER A 145 30.68 -9.82 2.77
C SER A 145 29.42 -9.04 3.13
N GLY A 146 29.50 -7.71 3.17
CA GLY A 146 28.34 -6.83 3.36
C GLY A 146 27.37 -6.92 2.19
N ALA A 147 27.87 -6.94 0.94
CA ALA A 147 27.05 -7.11 -0.25
C ALA A 147 26.31 -8.46 -0.26
N VAL A 148 27.01 -9.56 0.05
CA VAL A 148 26.41 -10.90 0.18
C VAL A 148 25.31 -10.92 1.25
N THR A 149 25.55 -10.27 2.38
CA THR A 149 24.57 -10.13 3.46
C THR A 149 23.33 -9.36 3.00
N ILE A 150 23.52 -8.24 2.30
CA ILE A 150 22.39 -7.44 1.79
C ILE A 150 21.59 -8.24 0.74
N VAL A 151 22.24 -9.00 -0.14
CA VAL A 151 21.52 -9.89 -1.07
C VAL A 151 20.68 -10.91 -0.32
N GLY A 152 21.20 -11.50 0.75
CA GLY A 152 20.45 -12.42 1.60
C GLY A 152 19.25 -11.77 2.31
N GLU A 153 19.38 -10.53 2.78
CA GLU A 153 18.26 -9.77 3.39
C GLU A 153 17.21 -9.36 2.35
N VAL A 154 17.62 -9.09 1.12
CA VAL A 154 16.73 -8.62 0.04
C VAL A 154 15.98 -9.77 -0.65
N VAL A 155 16.68 -10.86 -0.97
CA VAL A 155 16.13 -11.97 -1.79
C VAL A 155 15.78 -13.20 -0.95
N GLY A 156 16.38 -13.33 0.24
CA GLY A 156 16.27 -14.50 1.10
C GLY A 156 17.63 -15.16 1.35
N TRP A 157 17.79 -15.69 2.57
CA TRP A 157 19.06 -16.21 3.07
C TRP A 157 19.68 -17.36 2.24
N PRO A 158 18.91 -18.24 1.56
CA PRO A 158 19.51 -19.24 0.66
C PRO A 158 20.40 -18.63 -0.44
N TRP A 159 20.00 -17.49 -1.02
CA TRP A 159 20.79 -16.80 -2.05
C TRP A 159 22.02 -16.12 -1.47
N GLY A 160 21.92 -15.52 -0.28
CA GLY A 160 23.08 -14.98 0.44
C GLY A 160 24.12 -16.08 0.76
N LEU A 161 23.67 -17.24 1.23
CA LEU A 161 24.54 -18.39 1.49
C LEU A 161 25.21 -18.89 0.21
N ALA A 162 24.49 -18.95 -0.91
CA ALA A 162 25.04 -19.36 -2.21
C ALA A 162 26.17 -18.43 -2.70
N LEU A 163 26.16 -17.15 -2.33
CA LEU A 163 27.20 -16.17 -2.70
C LEU A 163 28.37 -16.11 -1.71
N THR A 164 28.27 -16.76 -0.55
CA THR A 164 29.33 -16.77 0.49
C THR A 164 30.71 -17.26 -0.03
N PRO A 165 30.80 -18.22 -0.98
CA PRO A 165 32.09 -18.59 -1.59
C PRO A 165 32.85 -17.42 -2.22
N LEU A 166 32.17 -16.37 -2.69
CA LEU A 166 32.83 -15.16 -3.23
C LEU A 166 33.68 -14.46 -2.15
N VAL A 167 33.22 -14.44 -0.89
CA VAL A 167 33.96 -13.85 0.23
C VAL A 167 35.29 -14.60 0.44
N ALA A 168 35.27 -15.93 0.34
CA ALA A 168 36.47 -16.76 0.45
C ALA A 168 37.44 -16.53 -0.72
N VAL A 169 36.93 -16.43 -1.95
CA VAL A 169 37.74 -16.16 -3.16
C VAL A 169 38.42 -14.79 -3.08
N VAL A 170 37.69 -13.75 -2.68
CA VAL A 170 38.25 -12.41 -2.46
C VAL A 170 39.27 -12.43 -1.33
N GLY A 171 38.94 -13.08 -0.20
CA GLY A 171 39.84 -13.23 0.94
C GLY A 171 41.16 -13.92 0.56
N TRP A 172 41.08 -15.00 -0.22
CA TRP A 172 42.25 -15.70 -0.75
C TRP A 172 43.10 -14.79 -1.63
N ALA A 173 42.50 -14.02 -2.55
CA ALA A 173 43.25 -13.09 -3.40
C ALA A 173 44.00 -12.03 -2.57
N ARG A 174 43.38 -11.51 -1.51
CA ARG A 174 44.01 -10.52 -0.61
C ARG A 174 45.14 -11.10 0.23
N TRP A 175 44.98 -12.33 0.71
CA TRP A 175 46.02 -13.04 1.44
C TRP A 175 47.19 -13.42 0.52
N ARG A 176 46.89 -13.97 -0.66
CA ARG A 176 47.87 -14.41 -1.65
C ARG A 176 48.72 -13.27 -2.19
N ALA A 177 48.12 -12.10 -2.39
CA ALA A 177 48.85 -10.89 -2.81
C ALA A 177 49.70 -10.27 -1.68
N GLY A 178 49.80 -10.90 -0.50
CA GLY A 178 50.54 -10.40 0.65
C GLY A 178 49.94 -9.15 1.30
N ARG A 179 48.76 -8.69 0.83
CA ARG A 179 48.16 -7.41 1.21
C ARG A 179 47.57 -7.45 2.62
N HIS A 180 47.09 -8.62 3.04
CA HIS A 180 46.45 -8.84 4.34
C HIS A 180 46.80 -10.21 4.93
N THR A 181 46.76 -10.35 6.26
CA THR A 181 46.79 -11.66 6.91
C THR A 181 45.40 -12.32 6.91
N VAL A 182 45.33 -13.62 7.19
CA VAL A 182 44.06 -14.33 7.38
C VAL A 182 43.19 -13.68 8.48
N PRO A 183 43.71 -13.32 9.68
CA PRO A 183 42.92 -12.58 10.67
C PRO A 183 42.36 -11.24 10.15
N GLN A 184 43.12 -10.48 9.35
CA GLN A 184 42.65 -9.21 8.78
C GLN A 184 41.55 -9.40 7.73
N VAL A 185 41.61 -10.51 6.97
CA VAL A 185 40.59 -10.93 6.01
C VAL A 185 39.30 -11.32 6.74
N VAL A 186 39.40 -12.21 7.74
CA VAL A 186 38.29 -12.73 8.54
C VAL A 186 37.60 -11.61 9.31
N ALA A 187 38.37 -10.74 9.98
CA ALA A 187 37.80 -9.59 10.68
C ALA A 187 37.06 -8.66 9.72
N GLY A 188 37.62 -8.40 8.52
CA GLY A 188 36.95 -7.59 7.50
C GLY A 188 35.62 -8.17 7.08
N ALA A 189 35.57 -9.48 6.79
CA ALA A 189 34.33 -10.17 6.45
C ALA A 189 33.29 -10.09 7.60
N ALA A 190 33.72 -10.37 8.83
CA ALA A 190 32.85 -10.31 10.01
C ALA A 190 32.25 -8.91 10.23
N VAL A 191 33.07 -7.86 10.15
CA VAL A 191 32.61 -6.46 10.27
C VAL A 191 31.64 -6.11 9.14
N GLY A 192 31.96 -6.49 7.91
CA GLY A 192 31.09 -6.26 6.75
C GLY A 192 29.72 -6.91 6.92
N ALA A 193 29.69 -8.21 7.26
CA ALA A 193 28.45 -8.94 7.49
C ALA A 193 27.63 -8.36 8.66
N LEU A 194 28.28 -8.10 9.80
CA LEU A 194 27.59 -7.59 11.00
C LEU A 194 27.02 -6.19 10.78
N VAL A 195 27.82 -5.26 10.27
CA VAL A 195 27.35 -3.87 10.08
C VAL A 195 26.27 -3.80 9.01
N SER A 196 26.48 -4.45 7.85
CA SER A 196 25.45 -4.49 6.80
C SER A 196 24.20 -5.22 7.26
N GLY A 197 24.32 -6.38 7.90
CA GLY A 197 23.16 -7.15 8.39
C GLY A 197 22.36 -6.39 9.44
N LEU A 198 23.02 -5.77 10.42
CA LEU A 198 22.34 -4.99 11.46
C LEU A 198 21.68 -3.73 10.87
N VAL A 199 22.44 -2.91 10.14
CA VAL A 199 21.93 -1.62 9.65
C VAL A 199 20.88 -1.83 8.56
N PHE A 200 21.17 -2.69 7.58
CA PHE A 200 20.26 -2.95 6.48
C PHE A 200 19.05 -3.79 6.93
N GLY A 201 19.27 -4.85 7.71
CA GLY A 201 18.19 -5.68 8.24
C GLY A 201 17.25 -4.90 9.17
N LEU A 202 17.76 -4.09 10.11
CA LEU A 202 16.90 -3.24 10.95
C LEU A 202 16.27 -2.09 10.16
N GLY A 203 17.01 -1.51 9.23
CA GLY A 203 16.55 -0.37 8.43
C GLY A 203 15.48 -0.73 7.41
N THR A 204 15.45 -1.98 6.92
CA THR A 204 14.43 -2.49 5.96
C THR A 204 13.35 -3.36 6.61
N ARG A 205 13.52 -3.79 7.86
CA ARG A 205 12.41 -4.32 8.67
C ARG A 205 11.35 -3.23 8.81
N ASP A 206 10.12 -3.59 8.45
CA ASP A 206 8.99 -2.74 8.80
C ASP A 206 8.71 -2.93 10.30
N PRO A 207 8.40 -1.85 11.04
CA PRO A 207 7.90 -1.98 12.40
C PRO A 207 6.72 -2.97 12.41
N VAL A 208 6.61 -3.76 13.47
CA VAL A 208 5.42 -4.58 13.70
C VAL A 208 4.27 -3.59 13.79
N PRO A 209 3.27 -3.70 12.90
CA PRO A 209 2.18 -2.74 12.90
C PRO A 209 1.46 -2.79 14.24
N SER A 210 1.33 -1.62 14.88
CA SER A 210 0.61 -1.47 16.14
C SER A 210 -0.52 -0.45 16.02
N TRP A 211 -1.75 -0.89 16.30
CA TRP A 211 -2.91 0.00 16.27
C TRP A 211 -2.87 0.92 17.48
N ARG A 212 -3.01 2.23 17.24
CA ARG A 212 -3.11 3.24 18.30
C ARG A 212 -4.49 3.88 18.23
N ALA A 213 -5.16 3.98 19.37
CA ALA A 213 -6.43 4.70 19.45
C ALA A 213 -6.21 6.18 19.09
N VAL A 214 -7.02 6.70 18.19
CA VAL A 214 -7.09 8.13 17.90
C VAL A 214 -7.81 8.79 19.08
N PRO A 215 -7.27 9.84 19.70
CA PRO A 215 -7.83 10.45 20.91
C PRO A 215 -9.02 11.36 20.58
N VAL A 216 -10.07 10.79 20.00
CA VAL A 216 -11.27 11.48 19.56
C VAL A 216 -12.52 10.78 20.11
N SER A 217 -13.49 11.56 20.57
CA SER A 217 -14.81 11.07 20.95
C SER A 217 -15.71 11.01 19.72
N LEU A 218 -16.09 9.81 19.29
CA LEU A 218 -17.01 9.63 18.18
C LEU A 218 -18.46 9.80 18.67
N PRO A 219 -19.29 10.62 17.98
CA PRO A 219 -20.71 10.80 18.36
C PRO A 219 -21.56 9.53 18.23
N GLY A 220 -21.10 8.55 17.45
CA GLY A 220 -21.74 7.25 17.25
C GLY A 220 -20.88 6.37 16.35
N PRO A 221 -21.29 5.11 16.09
CA PRO A 221 -20.59 4.22 15.16
C PRO A 221 -20.36 4.87 13.79
N VAL A 222 -19.14 4.70 13.27
CA VAL A 222 -18.79 5.09 11.90
C VAL A 222 -19.34 4.02 10.96
N THR A 223 -20.30 4.37 10.11
CA THR A 223 -20.94 3.44 9.17
C THR A 223 -20.42 3.59 7.74
N ALA A 224 -19.73 4.70 7.44
CA ALA A 224 -19.01 4.91 6.19
C ALA A 224 -17.80 5.81 6.43
N MET A 225 -16.74 5.62 5.64
CA MET A 225 -15.51 6.40 5.77
C MET A 225 -14.88 6.58 4.40
N ALA A 226 -14.41 7.79 4.11
CA ALA A 226 -13.77 8.11 2.84
C ALA A 226 -12.59 9.08 3.04
N PRO A 227 -11.52 8.98 2.24
CA PRO A 227 -10.50 10.01 2.20
C PRO A 227 -11.06 11.31 1.58
N LEU A 228 -10.66 12.46 2.10
CA LEU A 228 -10.98 13.78 1.55
C LEU A 228 -9.70 14.62 1.53
N GLY A 229 -8.95 14.51 0.43
CA GLY A 229 -7.60 15.07 0.35
C GLY A 229 -6.66 14.46 1.38
N ASP A 230 -6.11 15.28 2.26
CA ASP A 230 -5.24 14.90 3.39
C ASP A 230 -6.01 14.69 4.70
N ARG A 231 -7.34 14.74 4.65
CA ARG A 231 -8.25 14.55 5.79
C ARG A 231 -9.10 13.30 5.63
N LEU A 232 -9.74 12.91 6.72
CA LEU A 232 -10.61 11.75 6.78
C LEU A 232 -12.06 12.20 7.00
N LEU A 233 -12.96 11.77 6.13
CA LEU A 233 -14.40 11.99 6.25
C LEU A 233 -15.04 10.78 6.94
N LEU A 234 -15.74 11.03 8.04
CA LEU A 234 -16.40 10.04 8.88
C LEU A 234 -17.92 10.23 8.81
N GLY A 235 -18.63 9.25 8.26
CA GLY A 235 -20.07 9.16 8.36
C GLY A 235 -20.46 8.38 9.61
N THR A 236 -21.08 9.04 10.58
CA THR A 236 -21.52 8.44 11.85
C THR A 236 -23.03 8.20 11.86
N TYR A 237 -23.47 7.29 12.73
CA TYR A 237 -24.87 7.05 13.03
C TYR A 237 -25.09 7.12 14.55
N ALA A 238 -26.04 7.93 15.00
CA ALA A 238 -26.42 8.01 16.41
C ALA A 238 -27.94 8.04 16.56
N VAL A 239 -28.48 7.05 17.27
CA VAL A 239 -29.93 6.90 17.52
C VAL A 239 -30.53 8.12 18.22
N ALA A 240 -29.77 8.75 19.11
CA ALA A 240 -30.20 9.93 19.87
C ALA A 240 -30.01 11.25 19.11
N ALA A 241 -29.34 11.25 17.96
CA ALA A 241 -29.08 12.45 17.17
C ALA A 241 -30.23 12.73 16.18
N ARG A 242 -30.36 14.00 15.79
CA ARG A 242 -31.32 14.44 14.77
C ARG A 242 -30.67 15.48 13.84
N PRO A 243 -30.40 15.14 12.57
CA PRO A 243 -30.58 13.82 11.93
C PRO A 243 -29.69 12.74 12.59
N ARG A 244 -30.08 11.46 12.46
CA ARG A 244 -29.30 10.34 13.00
C ARG A 244 -27.96 10.15 12.29
N VAL A 245 -27.90 10.52 11.01
CA VAL A 245 -26.65 10.63 10.27
C VAL A 245 -25.85 11.83 10.79
N GLY A 246 -24.57 11.61 11.09
CA GLY A 246 -23.60 12.67 11.31
C GLY A 246 -22.50 12.60 10.26
N LEU A 247 -21.88 13.74 9.94
CA LEU A 247 -20.75 13.81 9.03
C LEU A 247 -19.66 14.65 9.67
N HIS A 248 -18.44 14.11 9.72
CA HIS A 248 -17.34 14.74 10.45
C HIS A 248 -16.01 14.64 9.70
N LEU A 249 -15.17 15.65 9.87
CA LEU A 249 -13.82 15.70 9.36
C LEU A 249 -12.81 15.53 10.49
N LEU A 250 -11.89 14.59 10.29
CA LEU A 250 -10.71 14.41 11.11
C LEU A 250 -9.48 14.84 10.31
N ASP A 251 -8.69 15.73 10.91
CA ASP A 251 -7.39 16.15 10.41
C ASP A 251 -6.29 15.30 11.05
N PRO A 252 -5.54 14.47 10.29
CA PRO A 252 -4.41 13.69 10.81
C PRO A 252 -3.34 14.51 11.52
N ALA A 253 -3.20 15.81 11.22
CA ALA A 253 -2.28 16.71 11.90
C ALA A 253 -2.83 17.19 13.26
N ARG A 254 -4.15 17.12 13.47
CA ARG A 254 -4.86 17.50 14.71
C ARG A 254 -5.82 16.38 15.13
N PRO A 255 -5.31 15.18 15.49
CA PRO A 255 -6.12 13.98 15.67
C PRO A 255 -7.06 14.01 16.89
N ALA A 256 -6.93 15.01 17.76
CA ALA A 256 -7.83 15.21 18.90
C ALA A 256 -9.05 16.08 18.56
N THR A 257 -9.14 16.59 17.34
CA THR A 257 -10.21 17.51 16.92
C THR A 257 -11.04 16.88 15.82
N LEU A 258 -12.34 16.77 16.08
CA LEU A 258 -13.33 16.32 15.12
C LEU A 258 -14.22 17.50 14.73
N THR A 259 -14.25 17.86 13.45
CA THR A 259 -15.04 18.99 12.96
C THR A 259 -16.33 18.47 12.35
N ALA A 260 -17.49 18.93 12.81
CA ALA A 260 -18.76 18.57 12.19
C ALA A 260 -18.92 19.28 10.84
N VAL A 261 -19.37 18.53 9.82
CA VAL A 261 -19.82 19.09 8.54
C VAL A 261 -21.31 19.39 8.67
N PRO A 262 -21.77 20.63 8.42
CA PRO A 262 -23.18 20.97 8.46
C PRO A 262 -24.00 20.09 7.50
N LEU A 263 -25.12 19.56 7.99
CA LEU A 263 -26.07 18.76 7.21
C LEU A 263 -27.41 19.49 7.11
N ALA A 264 -27.97 19.55 5.90
CA ALA A 264 -29.30 20.11 5.64
C ALA A 264 -30.27 19.01 5.14
N PRO A 265 -30.97 18.29 6.04
CA PRO A 265 -32.00 17.32 5.68
C PRO A 265 -33.28 17.99 5.15
N ASN A 266 -33.79 17.55 4.00
CA ASN A 266 -35.02 18.11 3.41
C ASN A 266 -36.22 17.13 3.49
N SER A 267 -35.99 15.82 3.43
CA SER A 267 -37.04 14.79 3.49
C SER A 267 -37.16 14.10 4.87
N PRO A 268 -38.33 13.51 5.22
CA PRO A 268 -38.50 12.82 6.52
C PRO A 268 -37.50 11.68 6.75
N TYR A 269 -37.17 10.91 5.70
CA TYR A 269 -36.20 9.82 5.82
C TYR A 269 -34.75 10.31 5.96
N ALA A 270 -34.46 11.57 5.63
CA ALA A 270 -33.14 12.18 5.83
C ALA A 270 -32.76 12.26 7.32
N TYR A 271 -33.75 12.29 8.21
CA TYR A 271 -33.53 12.29 9.65
C TYR A 271 -33.22 10.90 10.23
N GLU A 272 -33.59 9.83 9.54
CA GLU A 272 -33.59 8.46 10.08
C GLU A 272 -32.52 7.55 9.45
N GLY A 273 -31.92 7.99 8.34
CA GLY A 273 -30.95 7.22 7.56
C GLY A 273 -29.70 6.79 8.32
N SER A 274 -28.99 5.82 7.75
CA SER A 274 -27.61 5.48 8.08
C SER A 274 -26.79 5.51 6.80
N TRP A 275 -25.58 6.07 6.84
CA TRP A 275 -24.70 6.14 5.67
C TRP A 275 -24.41 4.74 5.15
N ARG A 276 -24.61 4.55 3.84
CA ARG A 276 -24.25 3.34 3.11
C ARG A 276 -23.00 3.56 2.29
N PHE A 277 -22.90 4.72 1.63
CA PHE A 277 -21.79 5.06 0.75
C PHE A 277 -21.39 6.52 0.97
N LEU A 278 -20.08 6.78 0.92
CA LEU A 278 -19.50 8.12 0.85
C LEU A 278 -18.47 8.12 -0.29
N ALA A 279 -18.63 9.04 -1.23
CA ALA A 279 -17.70 9.31 -2.31
C ALA A 279 -17.24 10.75 -2.23
N THR A 280 -16.00 11.00 -2.66
CA THR A 280 -15.35 12.31 -2.56
C THR A 280 -14.64 12.68 -3.85
N ASP A 281 -14.65 13.97 -4.19
CA ASP A 281 -13.89 14.54 -5.31
C ASP A 281 -13.43 15.96 -4.97
N GLY A 282 -12.15 16.11 -4.69
CA GLY A 282 -11.64 17.33 -4.07
C GLY A 282 -12.36 17.60 -2.74
N PRO A 283 -13.00 18.77 -2.56
CA PRO A 283 -13.78 19.08 -1.35
C PRO A 283 -15.25 18.62 -1.42
N ARG A 284 -15.70 18.12 -2.58
CA ARG A 284 -17.07 17.67 -2.82
C ARG A 284 -17.31 16.32 -2.19
N VAL A 285 -18.52 16.14 -1.66
CA VAL A 285 -18.98 14.90 -1.05
C VAL A 285 -20.27 14.48 -1.73
N LEU A 286 -20.36 13.21 -2.09
CA LEU A 286 -21.58 12.53 -2.47
C LEU A 286 -21.83 11.40 -1.46
N GLY A 287 -22.88 11.53 -0.67
CA GLY A 287 -23.30 10.58 0.33
C GLY A 287 -24.63 9.93 -0.03
N VAL A 288 -24.77 8.66 0.29
CA VAL A 288 -26.04 7.93 0.18
C VAL A 288 -26.33 7.30 1.52
N ALA A 289 -27.47 7.65 2.11
CA ALA A 289 -27.95 7.06 3.35
C ALA A 289 -29.28 6.34 3.12
N GLY A 290 -29.58 5.34 3.93
CA GLY A 290 -30.84 4.62 3.80
C GLY A 290 -31.29 3.88 5.05
N VAL A 291 -32.60 3.83 5.22
CA VAL A 291 -33.31 3.14 6.31
C VAL A 291 -34.45 2.31 5.74
N VAL A 292 -34.71 1.13 6.29
CA VAL A 292 -35.87 0.31 5.90
C VAL A 292 -37.15 1.00 6.38
N GLY A 293 -38.15 1.16 5.52
CA GLY A 293 -39.40 1.81 5.92
C GLY A 293 -40.52 1.85 4.87
N GLY A 294 -41.73 2.18 5.34
CA GLY A 294 -42.95 2.22 4.55
C GLY A 294 -43.59 0.83 4.31
N ALA A 295 -44.74 0.81 3.63
CA ALA A 295 -45.63 -0.36 3.54
C ALA A 295 -45.00 -1.64 2.93
N HIS A 296 -43.94 -1.51 2.13
CA HIS A 296 -43.27 -2.64 1.46
C HIS A 296 -41.94 -3.04 2.13
N GLY A 297 -41.51 -2.38 3.21
CA GLY A 297 -40.24 -2.71 3.87
C GLY A 297 -39.00 -2.49 3.00
N ASN A 298 -39.08 -1.70 1.94
CA ASN A 298 -37.94 -1.35 1.10
C ASN A 298 -37.06 -0.30 1.79
N VAL A 299 -35.78 -0.25 1.38
CA VAL A 299 -34.88 0.81 1.82
C VAL A 299 -35.32 2.15 1.21
N ARG A 300 -35.40 3.16 2.07
CA ARG A 300 -35.68 4.56 1.74
C ARG A 300 -34.36 5.29 1.64
N TRP A 301 -33.97 5.55 0.40
CA TRP A 301 -32.71 6.18 0.07
C TRP A 301 -32.81 7.69 0.15
N THR A 302 -31.75 8.32 0.65
CA THR A 302 -31.57 9.77 0.72
C THR A 302 -30.20 10.09 0.15
N ILE A 303 -30.16 11.09 -0.73
CA ILE A 303 -28.96 11.46 -1.47
C ILE A 303 -28.48 12.79 -0.95
N TRP A 304 -27.21 12.84 -0.58
CA TRP A 304 -26.58 13.95 0.10
C TRP A 304 -25.43 14.44 -0.74
N HIS A 305 -25.36 15.73 -1.00
CA HIS A 305 -24.21 16.28 -1.72
C HIS A 305 -23.93 17.73 -1.36
N GLY A 306 -22.69 18.13 -1.57
CA GLY A 306 -22.24 19.49 -1.25
C GLY A 306 -20.73 19.59 -1.16
N ASP A 307 -20.25 20.76 -0.81
CA ASP A 307 -18.85 21.06 -0.56
C ASP A 307 -18.64 21.18 0.94
N THR A 308 -17.62 20.53 1.47
CA THR A 308 -17.29 20.61 2.90
C THR A 308 -16.75 21.98 3.35
N GLY A 309 -16.67 22.95 2.44
CA GLY A 309 -16.09 24.27 2.66
C GLY A 309 -14.57 24.16 2.76
N GLY A 310 -13.86 25.18 2.30
CA GLY A 310 -12.38 25.26 2.30
C GLY A 310 -11.74 25.24 3.69
N ALA A 311 -11.93 24.18 4.48
CA ALA A 311 -11.09 23.82 5.60
C ALA A 311 -9.74 23.22 5.12
N THR A 312 -9.22 23.78 4.01
CA THR A 312 -7.82 23.73 3.59
C THR A 312 -7.03 24.65 4.53
N GLY A 313 -6.02 24.09 5.19
CA GLY A 313 -5.37 24.64 6.38
C GLY A 313 -4.45 25.85 6.21
N ASP A 314 -4.87 26.92 5.54
CA ASP A 314 -4.09 28.16 5.51
C ASP A 314 -4.80 29.26 6.28
N GLY A 315 -4.40 29.46 7.54
CA GLY A 315 -4.90 30.48 8.46
C GLY A 315 -4.51 31.92 8.11
N ALA A 316 -4.55 32.31 6.84
CA ALA A 316 -4.30 33.68 6.41
C ALA A 316 -5.28 34.09 5.30
N GLY A 317 -6.32 34.86 5.65
CA GLY A 317 -7.18 35.53 4.68
C GLY A 317 -8.67 35.15 4.73
N GLY A 318 -9.27 35.06 5.92
CA GLY A 318 -10.72 34.98 6.04
C GLY A 318 -11.38 36.32 5.72
N ALA A 319 -11.91 36.48 4.51
CA ALA A 319 -12.98 37.43 4.27
C ALA A 319 -14.24 36.92 4.98
N ALA A 320 -14.73 37.68 5.96
CA ALA A 320 -16.01 37.42 6.62
C ALA A 320 -17.13 37.57 5.59
N GLY A 321 -17.64 36.44 5.07
CA GLY A 321 -18.76 36.44 4.11
C GLY A 321 -18.94 35.20 3.23
N GLY A 322 -18.09 34.18 3.30
CA GLY A 322 -18.29 32.91 2.58
C GLY A 322 -19.22 31.95 3.33
N ASP A 323 -20.19 31.36 2.62
CA ASP A 323 -21.10 30.34 3.12
C ASP A 323 -20.30 29.18 3.77
N PRO A 324 -20.54 28.82 5.05
CA PRO A 324 -19.86 27.69 5.67
C PRO A 324 -20.30 26.43 4.93
N GLY A 325 -19.45 25.91 4.03
CA GLY A 325 -19.78 24.76 3.20
C GLY A 325 -20.43 23.62 4.00
N GLY A 326 -21.38 22.94 3.39
CA GLY A 326 -22.20 21.90 4.00
C GLY A 326 -22.72 20.92 2.97
N VAL A 327 -23.36 19.86 3.47
CA VAL A 327 -23.93 18.79 2.65
C VAL A 327 -25.44 18.79 2.81
N THR A 328 -26.15 18.90 1.70
CA THR A 328 -27.61 19.01 1.66
C THR A 328 -28.20 17.73 1.12
N GLU A 329 -29.30 17.28 1.71
CA GLU A 329 -30.09 16.18 1.17
C GLU A 329 -30.98 16.67 0.03
N THR A 330 -30.99 15.95 -1.08
CA THR A 330 -31.84 16.27 -2.22
C THR A 330 -32.95 15.23 -2.29
N GLU A 331 -34.17 15.64 -1.92
CA GLU A 331 -35.35 14.77 -1.96
C GLU A 331 -35.55 14.18 -3.36
N GLN A 332 -35.89 12.90 -3.42
CA GLN A 332 -36.08 12.17 -4.67
C GLN A 332 -37.49 11.63 -4.78
N PRO A 333 -38.07 11.62 -5.99
CA PRO A 333 -39.28 10.86 -6.25
C PRO A 333 -39.14 9.42 -5.77
N PHE A 334 -40.22 8.88 -5.23
CA PHE A 334 -40.26 7.58 -4.56
C PHE A 334 -39.66 6.43 -5.39
N PHE A 335 -39.80 6.48 -6.72
CA PHE A 335 -39.35 5.44 -7.65
C PHE A 335 -38.02 5.74 -8.32
N THR A 336 -37.31 6.82 -7.96
CA THR A 336 -36.00 7.14 -8.56
C THR A 336 -34.98 6.06 -8.23
N PHE A 337 -34.87 5.70 -6.96
CA PHE A 337 -33.96 4.67 -6.44
C PHE A 337 -34.74 3.50 -5.84
N GLY A 338 -35.92 3.21 -6.38
CA GLY A 338 -36.88 2.27 -5.80
C GLY A 338 -37.91 1.81 -6.82
N GLY A 339 -38.73 0.83 -6.45
CA GLY A 339 -39.81 0.31 -7.29
C GLY A 339 -39.73 -1.18 -7.53
N TYR A 340 -40.71 -1.71 -8.24
CA TYR A 340 -40.86 -3.16 -8.46
C TYR A 340 -39.74 -3.77 -9.31
N ASP A 341 -39.12 -2.96 -10.16
CA ASP A 341 -38.05 -3.37 -11.06
C ASP A 341 -36.65 -3.11 -10.47
N MET A 342 -36.57 -2.51 -9.28
CA MET A 342 -35.30 -2.18 -8.65
C MET A 342 -34.71 -3.38 -7.90
N GLY A 343 -33.39 -3.58 -8.01
CA GLY A 343 -32.64 -4.42 -7.09
C GLY A 343 -32.15 -3.61 -5.87
N SER A 344 -30.84 -3.57 -5.64
CA SER A 344 -30.20 -2.76 -4.58
C SER A 344 -29.35 -1.62 -5.16
N LEU A 345 -29.08 -0.60 -4.34
CA LEU A 345 -27.96 0.31 -4.59
C LEU A 345 -26.66 -0.33 -4.13
N THR A 346 -25.61 -0.12 -4.91
CA THR A 346 -24.31 -0.78 -4.80
C THR A 346 -23.21 0.19 -4.38
N GLY A 347 -23.33 1.46 -4.75
CA GLY A 347 -22.31 2.44 -4.43
C GLY A 347 -22.59 3.82 -5.02
N ALA A 348 -21.69 4.74 -4.74
CA ALA A 348 -21.67 6.08 -5.30
C ALA A 348 -20.23 6.44 -5.67
N GLY A 349 -20.04 7.31 -6.66
CA GLY A 349 -18.72 7.67 -7.13
C GLY A 349 -18.75 8.76 -8.19
N MET A 350 -17.60 8.96 -8.82
CA MET A 350 -17.43 9.90 -9.92
C MET A 350 -17.08 9.16 -11.20
N VAL A 351 -17.64 9.61 -12.33
CA VAL A 351 -17.24 9.14 -13.66
C VAL A 351 -17.19 10.34 -14.60
N GLY A 352 -16.00 10.65 -15.11
CA GLY A 352 -15.78 11.83 -15.97
C GLY A 352 -16.14 13.14 -15.28
N GLY A 353 -15.84 13.28 -14.00
CA GLY A 353 -16.13 14.48 -13.19
C GLY A 353 -17.60 14.69 -12.83
N ARG A 354 -18.48 13.71 -13.12
CA ARG A 354 -19.90 13.73 -12.75
C ARG A 354 -20.19 12.74 -11.64
N GLU A 355 -21.08 13.14 -10.74
CA GLU A 355 -21.64 12.29 -9.70
C GLU A 355 -22.48 11.17 -10.32
N VAL A 356 -22.22 9.92 -9.91
CA VAL A 356 -22.94 8.74 -10.36
C VAL A 356 -23.27 7.85 -9.17
N ILE A 357 -24.51 7.38 -9.11
CA ILE A 357 -24.96 6.34 -8.18
C ILE A 357 -25.11 5.04 -8.96
N PHE A 358 -24.72 3.93 -8.32
CA PHE A 358 -24.70 2.59 -8.91
C PHE A 358 -25.66 1.69 -8.16
N GLY A 359 -26.21 0.72 -8.88
CA GLY A 359 -27.13 -0.26 -8.33
C GLY A 359 -27.54 -1.27 -9.39
N SER A 360 -28.73 -1.82 -9.23
CA SER A 360 -29.28 -2.80 -10.15
C SER A 360 -30.74 -2.49 -10.49
N TRP A 361 -31.12 -2.81 -11.72
CA TRP A 361 -32.48 -2.63 -12.20
C TRP A 361 -32.83 -3.71 -13.21
N LYS A 362 -34.11 -4.07 -13.32
CA LYS A 362 -34.63 -5.03 -14.27
C LYS A 362 -34.08 -4.79 -15.67
N SER A 363 -33.45 -5.82 -16.19
CA SER A 363 -32.94 -5.86 -17.55
C SER A 363 -34.09 -5.89 -18.55
N ALA A 364 -33.86 -5.31 -19.73
CA ALA A 364 -34.76 -5.49 -20.85
C ALA A 364 -34.78 -6.95 -21.35
N SER A 365 -33.73 -7.72 -21.06
CA SER A 365 -33.56 -9.10 -21.53
C SER A 365 -33.70 -10.14 -20.42
N SER A 366 -32.87 -10.07 -19.37
CA SER A 366 -32.78 -11.15 -18.38
C SER A 366 -32.28 -10.64 -17.02
N GLY A 367 -32.99 -10.97 -15.94
CA GLY A 367 -32.58 -10.64 -14.59
C GLY A 367 -32.45 -9.13 -14.35
N LEU A 368 -31.33 -8.72 -13.74
CA LEU A 368 -31.00 -7.33 -13.46
C LEU A 368 -29.76 -6.91 -14.25
N ASP A 369 -29.76 -5.70 -14.79
CA ASP A 369 -28.57 -5.02 -15.29
C ASP A 369 -27.89 -4.26 -14.15
N ILE A 370 -26.60 -3.98 -14.30
CA ILE A 370 -25.94 -2.95 -13.50
C ILE A 370 -26.46 -1.59 -13.97
N ALA A 371 -27.17 -0.90 -13.08
CA ALA A 371 -27.81 0.38 -13.35
C ALA A 371 -26.96 1.55 -12.85
N THR A 372 -26.99 2.64 -13.59
CA THR A 372 -26.34 3.91 -13.24
C THR A 372 -27.38 5.02 -13.19
N TRP A 373 -27.27 5.88 -12.19
CA TRP A 373 -28.06 7.11 -12.07
C TRP A 373 -27.13 8.29 -12.12
N GLN A 374 -27.51 9.29 -12.92
CA GLN A 374 -26.75 10.51 -13.07
C GLN A 374 -27.56 11.69 -12.53
N ALA A 375 -26.83 12.59 -11.89
CA ALA A 375 -27.34 13.88 -11.47
C ALA A 375 -27.65 14.73 -12.71
N GLY A 376 -28.89 15.23 -12.79
CA GLY A 376 -29.38 16.13 -13.84
C GLY A 376 -28.90 17.57 -13.63
N GLY A 377 -28.64 18.28 -14.73
CA GLY A 377 -28.14 19.66 -14.74
C GLY A 377 -26.76 19.80 -15.42
N THR A 378 -26.52 21.00 -15.98
CA THR A 378 -25.23 21.42 -16.54
C THR A 378 -24.56 22.50 -15.69
N GLU A 379 -25.32 23.18 -14.83
CA GLU A 379 -24.87 24.22 -13.89
C GLU A 379 -25.69 24.14 -12.59
N GLY A 380 -25.04 24.33 -11.43
CA GLY A 380 -25.69 24.26 -10.10
C GLY A 380 -25.78 22.84 -9.49
N PRO A 381 -26.19 22.72 -8.22
CA PRO A 381 -26.35 21.43 -7.55
C PRO A 381 -27.50 20.63 -8.19
N ALA A 382 -27.22 19.38 -8.55
CA ALA A 382 -28.18 18.51 -9.22
C ALA A 382 -29.37 18.15 -8.33
N THR A 383 -30.56 18.64 -8.68
CA THR A 383 -31.78 18.41 -7.87
C THR A 383 -32.56 17.15 -8.28
N GLN A 384 -32.27 16.60 -9.46
CA GLN A 384 -33.01 15.45 -9.99
C GLN A 384 -32.05 14.38 -10.49
N TRP A 385 -32.25 13.16 -10.02
CA TRP A 385 -31.50 11.99 -10.48
C TRP A 385 -32.32 11.20 -11.50
N SER A 386 -31.65 10.74 -12.55
CA SER A 386 -32.27 9.91 -13.57
C SER A 386 -31.45 8.67 -13.85
N ARG A 387 -32.13 7.54 -14.00
CA ARG A 387 -31.53 6.27 -14.38
C ARG A 387 -31.18 6.28 -15.86
N THR A 388 -30.02 5.75 -16.22
CA THR A 388 -29.65 5.47 -17.60
C THR A 388 -30.60 4.41 -18.17
N GLN A 389 -31.44 4.78 -19.14
CA GLN A 389 -32.47 3.89 -19.72
C GLN A 389 -31.87 2.77 -20.59
N SER A 390 -30.78 3.06 -21.30
CA SER A 390 -30.08 2.11 -22.17
C SER A 390 -28.65 1.93 -21.66
N PRO A 391 -28.43 1.04 -20.68
CA PRO A 391 -27.09 0.80 -20.14
C PRO A 391 -26.15 0.24 -21.23
N PRO A 392 -24.84 0.55 -21.15
CA PRO A 392 -23.84 -0.03 -22.03
C PRO A 392 -23.80 -1.55 -21.94
N ALA A 393 -23.45 -2.24 -23.04
CA ALA A 393 -23.45 -3.71 -23.11
C ALA A 393 -22.62 -4.39 -22.00
N ALA A 394 -21.54 -3.75 -21.54
CA ALA A 394 -20.72 -4.29 -20.45
C ALA A 394 -21.47 -4.36 -19.11
N LEU A 395 -22.53 -3.56 -18.94
CA LEU A 395 -23.36 -3.48 -17.74
C LEU A 395 -24.70 -4.24 -17.87
N THR A 396 -24.98 -4.85 -19.03
CA THR A 396 -26.23 -5.56 -19.28
C THR A 396 -26.11 -7.06 -19.06
N SER A 397 -27.14 -7.64 -18.45
CA SER A 397 -27.34 -9.08 -18.36
C SER A 397 -27.93 -9.65 -19.65
N THR A 398 -27.63 -10.91 -19.91
CA THR A 398 -28.11 -11.71 -21.04
C THR A 398 -28.66 -13.04 -20.51
N PRO A 399 -29.38 -13.83 -21.34
CA PRO A 399 -29.87 -15.14 -20.92
C PRO A 399 -28.76 -16.12 -20.48
N SER A 400 -27.53 -15.93 -20.95
CA SER A 400 -26.38 -16.78 -20.61
C SER A 400 -25.41 -16.16 -19.60
N GLU A 401 -25.48 -14.85 -19.35
CA GLU A 401 -24.59 -14.15 -18.42
C GLU A 401 -25.35 -13.10 -17.61
N LEU A 402 -25.38 -13.23 -16.28
CA LEU A 402 -25.97 -12.26 -15.37
C LEU A 402 -24.87 -11.46 -14.67
N VAL A 403 -24.83 -10.15 -14.85
CA VAL A 403 -23.83 -9.26 -14.22
C VAL A 403 -24.36 -8.72 -12.90
N SER A 404 -23.47 -8.60 -11.91
CA SER A 404 -23.80 -8.05 -10.60
C SER A 404 -22.63 -7.27 -10.01
N ALA A 405 -22.89 -6.03 -9.59
CA ALA A 405 -21.95 -5.21 -8.84
C ALA A 405 -22.39 -5.13 -7.37
N VAL A 406 -21.43 -5.33 -6.46
CA VAL A 406 -21.64 -5.32 -4.99
C VAL A 406 -20.91 -4.19 -4.27
N ALA A 407 -19.94 -3.55 -4.94
CA ALA A 407 -19.28 -2.33 -4.45
C ALA A 407 -18.84 -1.41 -5.59
N ALA A 408 -18.60 -0.14 -5.25
CA ALA A 408 -17.98 0.85 -6.11
C ALA A 408 -16.81 1.50 -5.36
N ILE A 409 -15.65 1.61 -6.00
CA ILE A 409 -14.45 2.21 -5.42
C ILE A 409 -13.84 3.26 -6.37
N PRO A 410 -13.18 4.31 -5.86
CA PRO A 410 -12.41 5.22 -6.70
C PRO A 410 -11.29 4.47 -7.44
N ASP A 411 -11.05 4.80 -8.70
CA ASP A 411 -9.99 4.20 -9.53
C ASP A 411 -8.61 4.90 -9.36
N GLY A 412 -8.59 5.97 -8.58
CA GLY A 412 -7.44 6.85 -8.34
C GLY A 412 -7.24 7.95 -9.40
N SER A 413 -7.96 7.93 -10.52
CA SER A 413 -7.84 8.93 -11.60
C SER A 413 -9.02 9.92 -11.65
N GLY A 414 -9.92 9.87 -10.67
CA GLY A 414 -11.17 10.64 -10.67
C GLY A 414 -12.34 9.91 -11.36
N SER A 415 -12.17 8.61 -11.63
CA SER A 415 -13.23 7.70 -12.08
C SER A 415 -13.55 6.65 -11.01
N THR A 416 -14.45 5.72 -11.34
CA THR A 416 -14.93 4.67 -10.45
C THR A 416 -14.74 3.30 -11.09
N ILE A 417 -14.37 2.31 -10.28
CA ILE A 417 -14.39 0.88 -10.63
C ILE A 417 -15.53 0.21 -9.86
N LEU A 418 -16.35 -0.58 -10.56
CA LEU A 418 -17.34 -1.44 -9.92
C LEU A 418 -16.74 -2.82 -9.67
N LEU A 419 -17.08 -3.42 -8.54
CA LEU A 419 -16.61 -4.72 -8.10
C LEU A 419 -17.80 -5.67 -7.97
N GLY A 420 -17.62 -6.93 -8.36
CA GLY A 420 -18.64 -7.96 -8.16
C GLY A 420 -18.34 -9.24 -8.92
N SER A 421 -19.32 -9.72 -9.69
CA SER A 421 -19.23 -10.98 -10.41
C SER A 421 -20.12 -11.06 -11.64
N THR A 422 -19.73 -11.92 -12.59
CA THR A 422 -20.56 -12.40 -13.69
C THR A 422 -20.98 -13.84 -13.42
N THR A 423 -22.28 -14.11 -13.36
CA THR A 423 -22.82 -15.48 -13.31
C THR A 423 -23.06 -15.99 -14.72
N ARG A 424 -22.35 -17.03 -15.14
CA ARG A 424 -22.56 -17.69 -16.44
C ARG A 424 -23.50 -18.89 -16.28
N LEU A 425 -24.51 -18.94 -17.15
CA LEU A 425 -25.54 -19.96 -17.23
C LEU A 425 -25.28 -20.82 -18.48
N GLY A 426 -24.94 -22.09 -18.30
CA GLY A 426 -24.69 -23.04 -19.38
C GLY A 426 -25.34 -24.40 -19.12
N ASN A 427 -25.17 -25.37 -20.04
CA ASN A 427 -25.79 -26.72 -20.05
C ASN A 427 -25.72 -27.48 -18.70
N GLY A 428 -26.61 -27.15 -17.76
CA GLY A 428 -26.68 -27.74 -16.43
C GLY A 428 -25.68 -27.19 -15.39
N ALA A 429 -24.96 -26.10 -15.67
CA ALA A 429 -23.97 -25.54 -14.74
C ALA A 429 -24.14 -24.02 -14.55
N VAL A 430 -24.01 -23.58 -13.30
CA VAL A 430 -23.96 -22.18 -12.90
C VAL A 430 -22.56 -21.90 -12.37
N THR A 431 -21.83 -20.99 -13.03
CA THR A 431 -20.48 -20.59 -12.58
C THR A 431 -20.44 -19.10 -12.35
N THR A 432 -19.75 -18.69 -11.30
CA THR A 432 -19.51 -17.27 -11.01
C THR A 432 -18.06 -16.93 -11.28
N VAL A 433 -17.87 -15.81 -11.96
CA VAL A 433 -16.57 -15.26 -12.31
C VAL A 433 -16.46 -13.93 -11.58
N PRO A 434 -15.44 -13.72 -10.73
CA PRO A 434 -15.22 -12.40 -10.13
C PRO A 434 -14.92 -11.40 -11.24
N SER A 435 -15.59 -10.26 -11.22
CA SER A 435 -15.54 -9.30 -12.31
C SER A 435 -15.42 -7.88 -11.77
N ILE A 436 -14.74 -7.04 -12.54
CA ILE A 436 -14.70 -5.60 -12.32
C ILE A 436 -15.16 -4.86 -13.58
N TRP A 437 -15.69 -3.65 -13.40
CA TRP A 437 -16.06 -2.78 -14.51
C TRP A 437 -15.39 -1.43 -14.37
N THR A 438 -14.67 -1.02 -15.42
CA THR A 438 -13.97 0.27 -15.47
C THR A 438 -14.70 1.21 -16.41
N ALA A 439 -14.81 2.49 -16.02
CA ALA A 439 -15.43 3.52 -16.83
C ALA A 439 -14.40 4.51 -17.39
N GLU A 440 -14.39 4.69 -18.71
CA GLU A 440 -13.70 5.81 -19.37
C GLU A 440 -14.58 7.06 -19.38
N SER A 441 -15.89 6.86 -19.46
CA SER A 441 -16.92 7.89 -19.33
C SER A 441 -18.21 7.26 -18.83
N ALA A 442 -19.22 8.06 -18.51
CA ALA A 442 -20.51 7.55 -18.04
C ALA A 442 -21.21 6.60 -19.06
N ARG A 443 -20.81 6.64 -20.33
CA ARG A 443 -21.35 5.79 -21.41
C ARG A 443 -20.40 4.67 -21.88
N VAL A 444 -19.12 4.73 -21.51
CA VAL A 444 -18.10 3.78 -22.00
C VAL A 444 -17.58 2.98 -20.82
N TRP A 445 -18.01 1.73 -20.78
CA TRP A 445 -17.69 0.77 -19.72
C TRP A 445 -17.08 -0.49 -20.30
N THR A 446 -16.09 -1.03 -19.60
CA THR A 446 -15.42 -2.27 -19.98
C THR A 446 -15.46 -3.22 -18.79
N ARG A 447 -15.93 -4.45 -19.03
CA ARG A 447 -15.90 -5.55 -18.07
C ARG A 447 -14.55 -6.26 -18.16
N HIS A 448 -13.95 -6.54 -17.01
CA HIS A 448 -12.75 -7.36 -16.88
C HIS A 448 -13.03 -8.50 -15.91
N ASP A 449 -12.92 -9.72 -16.41
CA ASP A 449 -13.08 -10.93 -15.60
C ASP A 449 -11.74 -11.25 -14.92
N LEU A 450 -11.76 -11.47 -13.60
CA LEU A 450 -10.57 -11.79 -12.82
C LEU A 450 -10.32 -13.30 -12.80
N PRO A 451 -9.05 -13.74 -12.77
CA PRO A 451 -8.72 -15.15 -12.74
C PRO A 451 -9.17 -15.80 -11.44
N ARG A 452 -9.72 -17.01 -11.56
CA ARG A 452 -9.98 -17.89 -10.41
C ARG A 452 -8.66 -18.58 -10.00
N PRO A 453 -8.29 -18.57 -8.71
CA PRO A 453 -7.15 -19.33 -8.19
C PRO A 453 -7.30 -20.83 -8.49
N ALA A 454 -6.18 -21.51 -8.81
CA ALA A 454 -6.19 -22.96 -8.98
C ALA A 454 -6.50 -23.66 -7.64
N GLY A 455 -7.35 -24.68 -7.69
CA GLY A 455 -7.72 -25.48 -6.50
C GLY A 455 -8.81 -24.86 -5.61
N LEU A 456 -9.42 -23.74 -6.01
CA LEU A 456 -10.58 -23.16 -5.32
C LEU A 456 -11.85 -23.23 -6.19
N ASP A 457 -12.91 -23.80 -5.61
CA ASP A 457 -14.21 -23.98 -6.23
C ASP A 457 -15.32 -23.22 -5.49
N GLY A 458 -16.52 -23.16 -6.10
CA GLY A 458 -17.68 -22.49 -5.51
C GLY A 458 -17.92 -21.06 -6.02
N LEU A 459 -18.76 -20.32 -5.31
CA LEU A 459 -19.17 -18.97 -5.69
C LEU A 459 -18.03 -17.96 -5.56
N ALA A 460 -17.90 -17.04 -6.51
CA ALA A 460 -16.72 -16.18 -6.62
C ALA A 460 -17.10 -14.73 -6.98
N TRP A 461 -16.67 -13.78 -6.15
CA TRP A 461 -16.94 -12.36 -6.34
C TRP A 461 -15.89 -11.47 -5.65
N VAL A 462 -15.77 -10.23 -6.12
CA VAL A 462 -14.95 -9.18 -5.51
C VAL A 462 -15.85 -8.25 -4.71
N GLU A 463 -15.51 -7.97 -3.45
CA GLU A 463 -16.36 -7.21 -2.52
C GLU A 463 -15.79 -5.85 -2.13
N ALA A 464 -14.47 -5.75 -2.05
CA ALA A 464 -13.80 -4.55 -1.59
C ALA A 464 -12.50 -4.33 -2.35
N GLY A 465 -12.01 -3.11 -2.36
CA GLY A 465 -10.75 -2.80 -2.99
C GLY A 465 -10.32 -1.37 -2.74
N MET A 466 -9.09 -1.09 -3.10
CA MET A 466 -8.55 0.27 -3.09
C MET A 466 -7.61 0.45 -4.26
N CYS A 467 -7.74 1.60 -4.92
CA CYS A 467 -6.82 2.02 -5.96
C CYS A 467 -6.03 3.28 -5.54
N SER A 468 -4.80 3.38 -6.05
CA SER A 468 -3.94 4.55 -5.95
C SER A 468 -3.86 5.25 -7.31
N PRO A 469 -3.81 6.60 -7.37
CA PRO A 469 -3.69 7.37 -8.61
C PRO A 469 -2.52 6.96 -9.50
N ARG A 470 -1.43 6.49 -8.88
CA ARG A 470 -0.32 5.85 -9.56
C ARG A 470 -0.01 4.53 -8.84
N GLY A 471 0.01 3.45 -9.60
CA GLY A 471 0.78 2.27 -9.18
C GLY A 471 2.21 2.73 -8.99
N THR A 472 2.83 2.34 -7.88
CA THR A 472 4.25 2.62 -7.69
C THR A 472 5.04 1.40 -8.12
N ALA A 473 6.32 1.62 -8.41
CA ALA A 473 7.36 0.60 -8.40
C ALA A 473 7.16 -0.52 -7.37
N THR A 474 6.73 -0.12 -6.18
CA THR A 474 6.49 -1.02 -5.06
C THR A 474 5.03 -1.51 -5.08
N ALA A 475 4.02 -0.63 -5.05
CA ALA A 475 2.62 -1.00 -4.81
C ALA A 475 1.75 -1.14 -6.08
N PRO A 476 0.83 -2.14 -6.15
CA PRO A 476 -0.09 -2.28 -7.27
C PRO A 476 -0.98 -1.04 -7.39
N ARG A 477 -1.43 -0.75 -8.62
CA ARG A 477 -2.38 0.36 -8.85
C ARG A 477 -3.68 0.12 -8.09
N CYS A 478 -4.21 -1.09 -8.12
CA CYS A 478 -5.38 -1.49 -7.34
C CYS A 478 -5.12 -2.83 -6.64
N LEU A 479 -5.55 -2.92 -5.39
CA LEU A 479 -5.65 -4.16 -4.63
C LEU A 479 -7.12 -4.45 -4.36
N LEU A 480 -7.57 -5.64 -4.72
CA LEU A 480 -8.96 -6.07 -4.65
C LEU A 480 -9.05 -7.31 -3.76
N ALA A 481 -10.11 -7.40 -2.96
CA ALA A 481 -10.39 -8.52 -2.08
C ALA A 481 -11.84 -8.99 -2.22
N GLY A 482 -12.04 -10.28 -2.06
CA GLY A 482 -13.31 -10.95 -2.25
C GLY A 482 -13.23 -12.39 -1.78
N ARG A 483 -14.14 -13.24 -2.27
CA ARG A 483 -14.14 -14.65 -1.90
C ARG A 483 -14.28 -15.58 -3.09
N VAL A 484 -13.75 -16.78 -2.94
CA VAL A 484 -13.98 -17.94 -3.81
C VAL A 484 -14.35 -19.11 -2.92
N GLY A 485 -15.60 -19.56 -2.99
CA GLY A 485 -16.19 -20.44 -1.99
C GLY A 485 -16.20 -19.75 -0.62
N ASP A 486 -15.59 -20.42 0.36
CA ASP A 486 -15.43 -19.93 1.74
C ASP A 486 -14.07 -19.24 1.97
N ARG A 487 -13.30 -18.93 0.92
CA ARG A 487 -11.90 -18.45 1.06
C ARG A 487 -11.74 -17.00 0.65
N LEU A 488 -11.10 -16.22 1.53
CA LEU A 488 -10.66 -14.87 1.21
C LEU A 488 -9.57 -14.90 0.14
N THR A 489 -9.84 -14.20 -0.95
CA THR A 489 -9.00 -14.16 -2.16
C THR A 489 -8.67 -12.71 -2.51
N VAL A 490 -7.45 -12.48 -2.98
CA VAL A 490 -6.93 -11.16 -3.33
C VAL A 490 -6.48 -11.14 -4.78
N TRP A 491 -6.75 -10.02 -5.46
CA TRP A 491 -6.32 -9.75 -6.83
C TRP A 491 -5.64 -8.39 -6.92
N THR A 492 -4.76 -8.25 -7.92
CA THR A 492 -4.15 -6.97 -8.29
C THR A 492 -4.59 -6.56 -9.69
N TRP A 493 -4.81 -5.26 -9.88
CA TRP A 493 -5.17 -4.67 -11.16
C TRP A 493 -4.28 -3.46 -11.46
N ASP A 494 -3.62 -3.46 -12.62
CA ASP A 494 -2.66 -2.43 -13.05
C ASP A 494 -3.22 -1.46 -14.12
N GLY A 495 -4.41 -1.76 -14.65
CA GLY A 495 -5.12 -0.92 -15.63
C GLY A 495 -5.13 -1.44 -17.07
N ALA A 496 -4.48 -2.58 -17.36
CA ALA A 496 -4.47 -3.15 -18.72
C ALA A 496 -5.01 -4.58 -18.78
N ALA A 497 -4.55 -5.45 -17.89
CA ALA A 497 -5.06 -6.82 -17.78
C ALA A 497 -4.95 -7.28 -16.33
N PRO A 498 -5.86 -8.13 -15.83
CA PRO A 498 -5.79 -8.58 -14.47
C PRO A 498 -4.64 -9.58 -14.36
N LYS A 499 -3.47 -9.10 -13.93
CA LYS A 499 -2.36 -9.95 -13.52
C LYS A 499 -2.59 -10.30 -12.07
N GLY A 500 -3.27 -11.41 -11.82
CA GLY A 500 -3.48 -11.93 -10.48
C GLY A 500 -2.42 -12.97 -10.14
N ALA A 501 -1.50 -12.62 -9.23
CA ALA A 501 -1.12 -13.60 -8.22
C ALA A 501 -2.38 -13.83 -7.39
N ALA A 502 -3.13 -14.87 -7.73
CA ALA A 502 -4.26 -15.34 -6.97
C ALA A 502 -3.74 -15.84 -5.62
N ALA A 503 -3.48 -14.91 -4.69
CA ALA A 503 -3.03 -15.24 -3.36
C ALA A 503 -4.27 -15.47 -2.51
N HIS A 504 -4.61 -16.74 -2.29
CA HIS A 504 -5.40 -17.09 -1.12
C HIS A 504 -4.56 -16.76 0.13
N LEU A 505 -5.18 -16.20 1.14
CA LEU A 505 -4.44 -15.74 2.31
C LEU A 505 -3.99 -16.93 3.15
N GLN A 506 -2.68 -17.16 3.25
CA GLN A 506 -2.10 -18.18 4.16
C GLN A 506 -1.42 -17.56 5.38
N PRO A 507 -2.03 -17.62 6.58
CA PRO A 507 -1.30 -17.52 7.84
C PRO A 507 -0.39 -18.74 8.07
N GLY A 508 0.93 -18.55 7.97
CA GLY A 508 1.90 -19.59 8.28
C GLY A 508 1.80 -20.83 7.36
N PRO A 509 2.30 -22.02 7.77
CA PRO A 509 2.38 -23.20 6.90
C PRO A 509 0.99 -23.75 6.55
N GLY A 510 0.40 -23.23 5.46
CA GLY A 510 -0.67 -23.87 4.70
C GLY A 510 -2.11 -23.69 5.19
N ARG A 511 -2.39 -22.85 6.20
CA ARG A 511 -3.77 -22.58 6.65
C ARG A 511 -4.36 -21.41 5.88
N LEU A 512 -5.53 -21.55 5.25
CA LEU A 512 -6.23 -20.46 4.55
C LEU A 512 -7.11 -19.63 5.50
N VAL A 513 -7.33 -18.36 5.18
CA VAL A 513 -8.38 -17.53 5.84
C VAL A 513 -9.76 -17.93 5.28
N THR A 514 -10.62 -18.43 6.18
CA THR A 514 -12.00 -18.81 5.87
C THR A 514 -12.97 -17.69 6.25
N LEU A 515 -13.98 -17.48 5.42
CA LEU A 515 -15.07 -16.53 5.64
C LEU A 515 -16.38 -17.31 5.74
N ALA A 516 -17.17 -17.05 6.78
CA ALA A 516 -18.56 -17.50 6.83
C ALA A 516 -19.43 -16.67 5.88
N ASP A 517 -20.61 -17.18 5.53
CA ASP A 517 -21.52 -16.49 4.60
C ASP A 517 -21.86 -15.06 5.05
N ALA A 518 -22.06 -14.87 6.35
CA ALA A 518 -22.41 -13.58 6.95
C ALA A 518 -21.20 -12.68 7.26
N ASP A 519 -19.97 -13.18 7.10
CA ASP A 519 -18.77 -12.37 7.28
C ASP A 519 -18.64 -11.32 6.18
N ARG A 520 -18.09 -10.17 6.55
CA ARG A 520 -17.94 -9.03 5.64
C ARG A 520 -16.48 -8.64 5.49
N ILE A 521 -16.06 -8.44 4.24
CA ILE A 521 -14.83 -7.74 3.91
C ILE A 521 -15.13 -6.24 4.00
N VAL A 522 -14.76 -5.61 5.11
CA VAL A 522 -15.14 -4.24 5.45
C VAL A 522 -14.43 -3.21 4.57
N GLY A 523 -13.19 -3.50 4.17
CA GLY A 523 -12.44 -2.62 3.30
C GLY A 523 -11.04 -3.14 3.04
N VAL A 524 -10.42 -2.54 2.02
CA VAL A 524 -9.03 -2.78 1.64
C VAL A 524 -8.28 -1.45 1.73
N SER A 525 -7.04 -1.49 2.19
CA SER A 525 -6.18 -0.31 2.30
C SER A 525 -4.74 -0.65 1.92
N LEU A 526 -4.08 0.28 1.26
CA LEU A 526 -2.64 0.25 0.97
C LEU A 526 -1.98 1.43 1.67
N ALA A 527 -0.87 1.17 2.35
CA ALA A 527 -0.01 2.19 2.91
C ALA A 527 1.45 1.75 2.80
N GLY A 528 2.26 2.55 2.11
CA GLY A 528 3.66 2.27 1.85
C GLY A 528 3.81 0.93 1.14
N ARG A 529 4.49 -0.01 1.83
CA ARG A 529 4.69 -1.36 1.30
C ARG A 529 3.71 -2.42 1.82
N ARG A 530 2.63 -2.02 2.49
CA ARG A 530 1.71 -2.95 3.15
C ARG A 530 0.29 -2.84 2.62
N ALA A 531 -0.33 -4.00 2.52
CA ALA A 531 -1.74 -4.19 2.30
C ALA A 531 -2.45 -4.49 3.61
N TRP A 532 -3.70 -4.06 3.70
CA TRP A 532 -4.58 -4.18 4.85
C TRP A 532 -5.96 -4.59 4.39
N ILE A 533 -6.52 -5.63 4.98
CA ILE A 533 -7.89 -6.08 4.75
C ILE A 533 -8.54 -6.20 6.12
N ALA A 534 -9.64 -5.47 6.33
CA ALA A 534 -10.41 -5.55 7.56
C ALA A 534 -11.59 -6.50 7.37
N LEU A 535 -11.74 -7.44 8.30
CA LEU A 535 -12.80 -8.45 8.30
C LEU A 535 -13.68 -8.26 9.53
N ALA A 536 -14.99 -8.25 9.32
CA ALA A 536 -15.97 -8.29 10.39
C ALA A 536 -16.61 -9.67 10.43
N HIS A 537 -16.43 -10.38 11.54
CA HIS A 537 -17.08 -11.66 11.78
C HIS A 537 -18.41 -11.45 12.47
N THR A 538 -19.45 -12.12 11.99
CA THR A 538 -20.73 -12.09 12.71
C THR A 538 -20.69 -13.10 13.85
N THR A 539 -20.74 -12.62 15.09
CA THR A 539 -20.92 -13.49 16.26
C THR A 539 -22.31 -14.13 16.17
N ALA A 540 -22.36 -15.46 16.03
CA ALA A 540 -23.60 -16.21 15.84
C ALA A 540 -24.58 -15.97 17.01
N GLY A 541 -25.59 -15.14 16.77
CA GLY A 541 -26.77 -14.97 17.64
C GLY A 541 -28.10 -15.17 16.92
N ALA A 542 -28.11 -15.50 15.61
CA ALA A 542 -29.36 -15.57 14.84
C ALA A 542 -29.40 -16.60 13.68
N SER A 543 -28.47 -17.55 13.57
CA SER A 543 -28.58 -18.63 12.57
C SER A 543 -27.96 -19.94 13.07
N SER A 544 -28.65 -21.03 12.76
CA SER A 544 -28.58 -22.38 13.36
C SER A 544 -27.33 -23.23 13.04
N HIS A 545 -26.11 -22.67 13.08
CA HIS A 545 -24.87 -23.46 12.87
C HIS A 545 -24.10 -23.75 14.18
N PRO A 546 -23.66 -25.00 14.46
CA PRO A 546 -23.23 -25.42 15.81
C PRO A 546 -21.74 -25.15 16.15
N GLN A 547 -20.99 -24.30 15.44
CA GLN A 547 -19.53 -24.21 15.60
C GLN A 547 -18.97 -22.87 16.09
N ALA A 548 -19.79 -21.85 16.36
CA ALA A 548 -19.31 -20.61 16.96
C ALA A 548 -18.86 -20.87 18.41
N ARG A 549 -17.55 -20.91 18.66
CA ARG A 549 -16.98 -21.05 19.99
C ARG A 549 -17.00 -19.69 20.69
N ALA A 550 -17.47 -19.67 21.94
CA ALA A 550 -17.31 -18.49 22.79
C ALA A 550 -15.82 -18.11 22.90
N GLY A 551 -15.48 -16.88 22.52
CA GLY A 551 -14.11 -16.34 22.62
C GLY A 551 -13.42 -15.99 21.30
N GLU A 552 -14.03 -16.19 20.13
CA GLU A 552 -13.48 -15.69 18.87
C GLU A 552 -13.58 -14.15 18.76
N PRO A 553 -12.57 -13.48 18.18
CA PRO A 553 -12.59 -12.03 18.02
C PRO A 553 -13.71 -11.62 17.06
N ALA A 554 -14.42 -10.53 17.39
CA ALA A 554 -15.55 -10.03 16.59
C ALA A 554 -15.13 -9.43 15.22
N GLY A 555 -13.85 -9.54 14.87
CA GLY A 555 -13.25 -9.11 13.61
C GLY A 555 -11.73 -9.29 13.60
N GLU A 556 -11.15 -9.30 12.41
CA GLU A 556 -9.73 -9.49 12.16
C GLU A 556 -9.19 -8.43 11.20
N VAL A 557 -7.88 -8.23 11.25
CA VAL A 557 -7.12 -7.46 10.28
C VAL A 557 -6.07 -8.37 9.67
N VAL A 558 -6.17 -8.54 8.36
CA VAL A 558 -5.19 -9.28 7.57
C VAL A 558 -4.22 -8.29 6.94
N THR A 559 -2.92 -8.52 7.07
CA THR A 559 -1.88 -7.67 6.49
C THR A 559 -0.75 -8.48 5.86
N ALA A 560 -0.24 -7.98 4.73
CA ALA A 560 0.92 -8.52 4.05
C ALA A 560 1.75 -7.40 3.42
N ARG A 561 3.01 -7.72 3.12
CA ARG A 561 3.81 -6.94 2.18
C ARG A 561 3.37 -7.32 0.76
N HIS A 562 2.85 -6.36 0.01
CA HIS A 562 2.33 -6.61 -1.34
C HIS A 562 3.42 -7.01 -2.37
N THR A 563 4.72 -6.95 -2.02
CA THR A 563 5.83 -7.42 -2.89
C THR A 563 6.10 -8.92 -2.79
N ASP A 564 5.54 -9.61 -1.79
CA ASP A 564 5.78 -11.02 -1.55
C ASP A 564 4.64 -11.81 -2.18
N GLY A 565 4.66 -11.88 -3.52
CA GLY A 565 3.62 -12.51 -4.34
C GLY A 565 3.29 -13.97 -3.99
N ASP A 566 4.04 -14.60 -3.08
CA ASP A 566 3.89 -16.00 -2.66
C ASP A 566 4.13 -16.26 -1.15
N GLY A 567 4.21 -15.27 -0.23
CA GLY A 567 4.66 -15.63 1.13
C GLY A 567 4.47 -14.66 2.28
N GLY A 568 3.27 -14.66 2.87
CA GLY A 568 3.07 -14.31 4.28
C GLY A 568 2.01 -13.26 4.51
N TRP A 569 0.74 -13.67 4.49
CA TRP A 569 -0.32 -12.89 5.12
C TRP A 569 -0.32 -13.17 6.61
N SER A 570 -0.29 -12.12 7.41
CA SER A 570 -0.47 -12.20 8.85
C SER A 570 -1.89 -11.79 9.20
N VAL A 571 -2.50 -12.56 10.09
CA VAL A 571 -3.84 -12.29 10.60
C VAL A 571 -3.69 -11.90 12.06
N ALA A 572 -4.32 -10.79 12.45
CA ALA A 572 -4.35 -10.34 13.83
C ALA A 572 -5.79 -9.94 14.19
N PRO A 573 -6.20 -10.09 15.47
CA PRO A 573 -7.48 -9.55 15.91
C PRO A 573 -7.59 -8.06 15.64
N ALA A 574 -8.79 -7.61 15.24
CA ALA A 574 -9.06 -6.19 15.13
C ALA A 574 -9.02 -5.51 16.51
N PRO A 575 -8.49 -4.28 16.62
CA PRO A 575 -8.42 -3.58 17.89
C PRO A 575 -9.80 -3.13 18.37
N GLY A 576 -10.21 -3.54 19.57
CA GLY A 576 -11.31 -2.91 20.31
C GLY A 576 -12.73 -3.09 19.75
N GLY A 577 -12.97 -4.07 18.87
CA GLY A 577 -14.31 -4.42 18.43
C GLY A 577 -14.39 -4.96 17.00
N THR A 578 -15.59 -4.97 16.45
CA THR A 578 -15.87 -5.35 15.06
C THR A 578 -15.52 -4.19 14.13
N PRO A 579 -14.68 -4.41 13.09
CA PRO A 579 -14.45 -3.44 12.02
C PRO A 579 -15.75 -2.94 11.37
N THR A 580 -15.83 -1.64 11.17
CA THR A 580 -16.98 -0.99 10.53
C THR A 580 -16.62 -0.18 9.28
N ALA A 581 -15.40 0.38 9.24
CA ALA A 581 -14.86 1.03 8.06
C ALA A 581 -13.32 1.03 8.06
N LEU A 582 -12.69 1.01 6.88
CA LEU A 582 -11.25 1.08 6.69
C LEU A 582 -10.91 2.07 5.57
N ALA A 583 -9.94 2.95 5.78
CA ALA A 583 -9.49 3.92 4.77
C ALA A 583 -8.03 4.31 4.96
N THR A 584 -7.40 4.79 3.89
CA THR A 584 -6.05 5.39 3.94
C THR A 584 -6.14 6.89 3.70
N VAL A 585 -5.41 7.67 4.50
CA VAL A 585 -5.13 9.08 4.21
C VAL A 585 -3.62 9.30 4.25
N GLY A 586 -3.07 9.82 3.15
CA GLY A 586 -1.62 9.86 2.94
C GLY A 586 -1.00 8.47 3.02
N ASN A 587 -0.12 8.25 4.01
CA ASN A 587 0.52 6.96 4.26
C ASN A 587 0.05 6.30 5.58
N ARG A 588 -1.09 6.74 6.11
CA ARG A 588 -1.66 6.24 7.37
C ARG A 588 -2.98 5.53 7.11
N VAL A 589 -3.13 4.35 7.73
CA VAL A 589 -4.35 3.55 7.68
C VAL A 589 -5.19 3.84 8.91
N TYR A 590 -6.48 4.03 8.70
CA TYR A 590 -7.46 4.25 9.75
C TYR A 590 -8.50 3.14 9.72
N LEU A 591 -8.82 2.62 10.90
CA LEU A 591 -9.82 1.58 11.11
C LEU A 591 -10.82 2.07 12.14
N ALA A 592 -12.09 2.11 11.77
CA ALA A 592 -13.18 2.29 12.72
C ALA A 592 -13.66 0.93 13.22
N THR A 593 -13.94 0.85 14.51
CA THR A 593 -14.49 -0.35 15.15
C THR A 593 -15.66 0.02 16.04
N ASP A 594 -16.61 -0.90 16.18
CA ASP A 594 -17.69 -0.81 17.16
C ASP A 594 -17.68 -2.03 18.09
N GLY A 595 -17.96 -1.82 19.37
CA GLY A 595 -17.82 -2.86 20.38
C GLY A 595 -18.38 -2.45 21.74
N PRO A 596 -18.23 -3.30 22.77
CA PRO A 596 -18.84 -3.08 24.08
C PRO A 596 -18.42 -1.77 24.78
N ALA A 597 -17.23 -1.26 24.46
CA ALA A 597 -16.72 0.01 24.98
C ALA A 597 -17.14 1.23 24.13
N GLY A 598 -18.07 1.04 23.19
CA GLY A 598 -18.50 2.03 22.21
C GLY A 598 -17.60 2.12 20.98
N PRO A 599 -17.96 2.99 20.03
CA PRO A 599 -17.24 3.17 18.78
C PRO A 599 -15.87 3.81 19.02
N ARG A 600 -14.86 3.33 18.29
CA ARG A 600 -13.48 3.85 18.35
C ARG A 600 -12.88 3.99 16.97
N LEU A 601 -11.95 4.93 16.84
CA LEU A 601 -11.11 5.08 15.67
C LEU A 601 -9.67 4.73 16.01
N TRP A 602 -9.04 3.94 15.17
CA TRP A 602 -7.67 3.50 15.30
C TRP A 602 -6.85 3.98 14.13
N ALA A 603 -5.61 4.37 14.39
CA ALA A 603 -4.62 4.71 13.37
C ALA A 603 -3.47 3.71 13.43
N MET A 604 -2.96 3.35 12.25
CA MET A 604 -1.79 2.50 12.13
C MET A 604 -0.51 3.28 12.42
N GLY A 605 0.22 2.84 13.46
CA GLY A 605 1.47 3.46 13.94
C GLY A 605 2.74 2.95 13.28
#